data_AF-A0A8J6K1D1-F1
#
_entry.id   AF-A0A8J6K1D1-F1
#
_cell.length_a   1.000
_cell.length_b   1.000
_cell.length_c   1.000
_cell.angle_alpha   90.00
_cell.angle_beta   90.00
_cell.angle_gamma   90.00
#
_symmetry.space_group_name_H-M   'P 1'
#
loop_
_entity.id
_entity.type
_entity.pdbx_description
1 polymer ?
#
loop_
_entity_poly.entity_id
_entity_poly.type
_entity_poly.pdbx_seq_one_letter_code
_entity_poly.pdbx_strand_id
1 'polypeptide(L)'
;MSSTTSNIPSAEVRRSHSTPQKPSTSDSLMGRSKSCDVSSSGDSTYSLLSPIYHDSFESDIEDHSFHADILAKEAETKKPGNRTQEGTSAIEQTLADLKLSPWETWLLSKERRGRIELQKKLSEELKEEEERRKREQRKEQKKRLAEEQHKEWVWKKQEQERKEKEQKLVKERQEKALEEQQRHLIEEKSKEKYQEWLKKKKEEQQEKKRRQKEEEEKCLAELKEKKEMAERMFKDWLEQAKNKPRPTLNSYGYVNGKLTGYYDGSSYPAPGFYNPIPWKPIPMPPPPKETGKNSSGKKKKRPASHQSYRSSTTIVFKPKDNLQVGGGMFRR
;
A
#
# COMPACT_ATOMS: atom_id res chain seq x y z
N MET A 1 13.02 66.70 5.32
CA MET A 1 11.83 67.48 4.93
C MET A 1 11.05 66.60 3.96
N SER A 2 10.01 65.90 4.43
CA SER A 2 8.59 66.34 4.37
C SER A 2 8.05 66.17 2.94
N SER A 3 6.96 65.48 2.58
CA SER A 3 5.78 64.88 3.23
C SER A 3 5.13 63.93 2.18
N THR A 4 4.60 62.73 2.46
CA THR A 4 3.29 62.34 3.06
C THR A 4 2.02 62.89 2.38
N THR A 5 1.22 62.00 1.76
CA THR A 5 -0.26 61.88 1.80
C THR A 5 -0.63 60.51 1.15
N SER A 6 -1.13 59.49 1.85
CA SER A 6 -2.47 59.23 2.45
C SER A 6 -3.63 59.17 1.44
N ASN A 7 -4.18 57.97 1.19
CA ASN A 7 -5.61 57.71 1.41
C ASN A 7 -5.99 56.22 1.30
N ILE A 8 -6.76 55.76 2.30
CA ILE A 8 -7.53 54.52 2.35
C ILE A 8 -9.00 54.95 2.51
N PRO A 9 -9.97 54.16 2.01
CA PRO A 9 -11.01 53.73 2.94
C PRO A 9 -11.34 52.22 2.86
N SER A 10 -11.64 51.67 4.04
CA SER A 10 -12.41 50.43 4.33
C SER A 10 -13.78 50.44 3.65
N ALA A 11 -14.58 49.37 3.50
CA ALA A 11 -14.65 48.03 4.05
C ALA A 11 -15.47 47.17 3.04
N GLU A 12 -15.40 45.84 3.10
CA GLU A 12 -16.53 44.97 3.49
C GLU A 12 -16.29 43.50 3.07
N VAL A 13 -16.78 42.63 3.94
CA VAL A 13 -16.61 41.19 4.03
C VAL A 13 -17.49 40.46 3.00
N ARG A 14 -16.97 39.40 2.35
CA ARG A 14 -17.61 38.06 2.27
C ARG A 14 -16.76 37.07 1.45
N ARG A 15 -16.37 35.98 2.12
CA ARG A 15 -15.95 34.72 1.50
C ARG A 15 -17.15 34.06 0.83
N SER A 16 -16.97 33.50 -0.36
CA SER A 16 -17.72 32.31 -0.80
C SER A 16 -16.91 31.53 -1.83
N HIS A 17 -16.75 30.25 -1.52
CA HIS A 17 -16.15 29.21 -2.33
C HIS A 17 -17.15 28.82 -3.44
N SER A 18 -16.70 28.65 -4.68
CA SER A 18 -17.56 28.16 -5.77
C SER A 18 -16.81 27.15 -6.64
N THR A 19 -17.36 25.94 -6.69
CA THR A 19 -16.93 24.80 -7.52
C THR A 19 -17.52 24.96 -8.92
N PRO A 20 -16.83 24.61 -10.03
CA PRO A 20 -17.43 24.63 -11.35
C PRO A 20 -18.25 23.36 -11.63
N GLN A 21 -19.52 23.53 -12.01
CA GLN A 21 -20.32 22.50 -12.68
C GLN A 21 -20.14 22.57 -14.21
N LYS A 22 -20.11 21.40 -14.85
CA LYS A 22 -20.12 21.24 -16.31
C LYS A 22 -21.55 21.33 -16.86
N PRO A 23 -21.74 21.82 -18.10
CA PRO A 23 -23.06 21.93 -18.71
C PRO A 23 -23.55 20.59 -19.29
N SER A 24 -24.84 20.36 -19.06
CA SER A 24 -25.69 19.40 -19.77
C SER A 24 -26.03 19.91 -21.17
N THR A 25 -26.10 19.00 -22.14
CA THR A 25 -26.92 19.18 -23.34
C THR A 25 -28.03 18.14 -23.31
N SER A 26 -29.24 18.68 -23.49
CA SER A 26 -30.54 18.06 -23.71
C SER A 26 -30.50 17.11 -24.92
N ASP A 27 -31.41 16.16 -25.11
CA ASP A 27 -32.85 16.39 -25.20
C ASP A 27 -33.67 15.09 -25.11
N SER A 28 -34.84 15.23 -24.47
CA SER A 28 -36.18 14.75 -24.85
C SER A 28 -36.38 13.29 -25.31
N LEU A 29 -37.43 12.55 -24.94
CA LEU A 29 -38.70 12.86 -24.29
C LEU A 29 -39.42 11.51 -24.01
N MET A 30 -40.28 11.52 -22.99
CA MET A 30 -41.45 10.65 -22.78
C MET A 30 -41.25 9.23 -22.21
N GLY A 31 -41.93 9.00 -21.08
CA GLY A 31 -42.85 7.85 -21.02
C GLY A 31 -42.70 6.84 -19.89
N ARG A 32 -43.15 7.22 -18.69
CA ARG A 32 -44.11 6.48 -17.85
C ARG A 32 -43.82 5.00 -17.48
N SER A 33 -43.69 4.81 -16.17
CA SER A 33 -43.56 3.57 -15.40
C SER A 33 -44.46 2.40 -15.85
N LYS A 34 -43.88 1.19 -15.85
CA LYS A 34 -44.59 -0.07 -15.55
C LYS A 34 -43.61 -1.12 -15.04
N SER A 35 -43.88 -1.57 -13.81
CA SER A 35 -43.28 -2.74 -13.17
C SER A 35 -43.75 -4.02 -13.85
N CYS A 36 -42.84 -4.92 -14.14
CA CYS A 36 -43.11 -6.36 -14.21
C CYS A 36 -41.85 -7.14 -13.83
N ASP A 37 -41.87 -7.75 -12.65
CA ASP A 37 -41.06 -8.91 -12.34
C ASP A 37 -41.50 -10.05 -13.27
N VAL A 38 -40.56 -10.61 -14.02
CA VAL A 38 -40.70 -11.90 -14.70
C VAL A 38 -39.48 -12.74 -14.36
N SER A 39 -39.72 -13.72 -13.50
CA SER A 39 -38.87 -14.87 -13.25
C SER A 39 -38.67 -15.63 -14.57
N SER A 40 -37.45 -15.59 -15.12
CA SER A 40 -37.08 -16.44 -16.25
C SER A 40 -36.70 -17.81 -15.69
N SER A 41 -37.70 -18.68 -15.65
CA SER A 41 -37.54 -20.12 -15.51
C SER A 41 -36.68 -20.65 -16.66
N GLY A 42 -35.76 -21.54 -16.32
CA GLY A 42 -34.73 -22.07 -17.22
C GLY A 42 -35.29 -22.82 -18.42
N ASP A 43 -34.91 -22.33 -19.61
CA ASP A 43 -34.97 -23.10 -20.85
C ASP A 43 -33.53 -23.35 -21.33
N SER A 44 -33.01 -24.51 -20.94
CA SER A 44 -31.71 -25.03 -21.32
C SER A 44 -31.82 -25.66 -22.71
N THR A 45 -31.38 -24.95 -23.75
CA THR A 45 -31.40 -25.44 -25.15
C THR A 45 -30.08 -26.11 -25.57
N TYR A 46 -29.25 -26.54 -24.62
CA TYR A 46 -27.94 -27.14 -24.92
C TYR A 46 -27.96 -28.63 -25.27
N SER A 47 -29.14 -29.24 -25.51
CA SER A 47 -29.30 -30.69 -25.75
C SER A 47 -29.68 -31.07 -27.19
N LEU A 48 -29.28 -30.27 -28.20
CA LEU A 48 -29.52 -30.58 -29.63
C LEU A 48 -28.24 -30.68 -30.47
N LEU A 49 -27.07 -30.78 -29.84
CA LEU A 49 -25.77 -30.97 -30.50
C LEU A 49 -25.13 -32.31 -30.13
N SER A 50 -25.94 -33.35 -29.92
CA SER A 50 -25.44 -34.72 -29.89
C SER A 50 -25.26 -35.20 -31.34
N PRO A 51 -24.05 -35.58 -31.78
CA PRO A 51 -23.86 -36.23 -33.07
C PRO A 51 -24.67 -37.52 -33.10
N ILE A 52 -25.65 -37.60 -34.00
CA ILE A 52 -26.32 -38.86 -34.32
C ILE A 52 -25.28 -39.69 -35.07
N TYR A 53 -24.55 -40.52 -34.32
CA TYR A 53 -23.79 -41.63 -34.84
C TYR A 53 -24.78 -42.57 -35.54
N HIS A 54 -24.65 -42.71 -36.85
CA HIS A 54 -25.22 -43.83 -37.60
C HIS A 54 -24.14 -44.89 -37.73
N ASP A 55 -24.21 -45.87 -36.84
CA ASP A 55 -23.49 -47.12 -36.89
C ASP A 55 -24.42 -48.14 -37.57
N SER A 56 -24.25 -48.34 -38.89
CA SER A 56 -24.73 -49.50 -39.68
C SER A 56 -24.48 -49.28 -41.18
N PHE A 57 -23.26 -49.59 -41.63
CA PHE A 57 -23.06 -50.42 -42.82
C PHE A 57 -21.75 -51.18 -42.65
N GLU A 58 -21.86 -52.43 -42.22
CA GLU A 58 -20.82 -53.43 -42.40
C GLU A 58 -20.61 -53.62 -43.92
N SER A 59 -19.48 -53.13 -44.42
CA SER A 59 -18.85 -53.74 -45.59
C SER A 59 -17.49 -54.22 -45.15
N ASP A 60 -17.44 -55.53 -44.92
CA ASP A 60 -16.26 -56.36 -44.93
C ASP A 60 -15.34 -55.96 -46.09
N ILE A 61 -14.24 -55.31 -45.75
CA ILE A 61 -13.01 -55.39 -46.54
C ILE A 61 -11.96 -55.91 -45.56
N GLU A 62 -11.85 -57.23 -45.55
CA GLU A 62 -10.75 -57.94 -44.92
C GLU A 62 -9.42 -57.43 -45.48
N ASP A 63 -8.48 -57.29 -44.54
CA ASP A 63 -7.06 -57.08 -44.73
C ASP A 63 -6.47 -58.00 -45.81
N HIS A 64 -5.83 -57.40 -46.82
CA HIS A 64 -4.64 -57.98 -47.43
C HIS A 64 -3.57 -56.91 -47.69
N SER A 65 -3.01 -56.40 -46.59
CA SER A 65 -1.63 -55.92 -46.54
C SER A 65 -0.69 -57.11 -46.33
N PHE A 66 -0.33 -57.82 -47.41
CA PHE A 66 0.86 -58.68 -47.42
C PHE A 66 1.55 -58.59 -48.79
N HIS A 67 2.87 -58.37 -48.74
CA HIS A 67 3.85 -58.40 -49.82
C HIS A 67 3.95 -57.20 -50.77
N ALA A 68 4.46 -56.08 -50.23
CA ALA A 68 5.59 -55.44 -50.88
C ALA A 68 6.80 -56.39 -50.86
N ASP A 69 7.59 -56.36 -51.93
CA ASP A 69 8.76 -57.18 -52.23
C ASP A 69 8.48 -58.66 -52.55
N ILE A 70 8.42 -58.95 -53.85
CA ILE A 70 9.40 -59.78 -54.59
C ILE A 70 8.97 -59.76 -56.06
N LEU A 71 9.68 -58.98 -56.89
CA LEU A 71 10.07 -59.33 -58.27
C LEU A 71 10.79 -58.15 -58.93
N ALA A 72 11.97 -57.85 -58.40
CA ALA A 72 13.06 -57.36 -59.23
C ALA A 72 13.73 -58.59 -59.86
N LYS A 73 13.46 -58.85 -61.14
CA LYS A 73 14.48 -59.19 -62.15
C LYS A 73 13.87 -59.49 -63.52
N GLU A 74 14.31 -58.68 -64.48
CA GLU A 74 14.70 -59.05 -65.84
C GLU A 74 13.63 -59.52 -66.83
N ALA A 75 13.19 -58.57 -67.66
CA ALA A 75 13.30 -58.66 -69.12
C ALA A 75 13.18 -57.24 -69.69
N GLU A 76 14.29 -56.62 -70.07
CA GLU A 76 14.66 -56.51 -71.48
C GLU A 76 13.61 -55.84 -72.37
N THR A 77 14.02 -54.69 -72.91
CA THR A 77 13.56 -54.07 -74.15
C THR A 77 12.21 -53.33 -74.12
N LYS A 78 12.28 -51.99 -74.04
CA LYS A 78 11.96 -51.06 -75.14
C LYS A 78 11.57 -49.68 -74.58
N LYS A 79 12.27 -48.66 -75.10
CA LYS A 79 11.87 -47.25 -75.04
C LYS A 79 10.38 -47.10 -75.36
N PRO A 80 9.57 -46.34 -74.59
CA PRO A 80 8.37 -45.76 -75.15
C PRO A 80 8.83 -44.58 -76.01
N GLY A 81 9.13 -44.88 -77.26
CA GLY A 81 9.20 -43.84 -78.28
C GLY A 81 7.85 -43.14 -78.34
N ASN A 82 7.88 -41.81 -78.34
CA ASN A 82 6.79 -40.97 -78.79
C ASN A 82 6.24 -41.55 -80.10
N ARG A 83 5.10 -42.22 -80.03
CA ARG A 83 4.41 -42.76 -81.21
C ARG A 83 2.92 -42.69 -81.00
N THR A 84 2.45 -41.47 -80.77
CA THR A 84 1.03 -41.16 -80.73
C THR A 84 0.80 -40.01 -81.69
N GLN A 85 0.68 -40.33 -82.99
CA GLN A 85 -0.09 -39.57 -84.00
C GLN A 85 0.02 -40.13 -85.44
N GLU A 86 0.82 -41.15 -85.72
CA GLU A 86 0.92 -41.69 -87.10
C GLU A 86 -0.08 -42.83 -87.40
N GLY A 87 -0.70 -43.44 -86.37
CA GLY A 87 -1.57 -44.61 -86.55
C GLY A 87 -2.99 -44.32 -87.07
N THR A 88 -3.47 -43.08 -87.00
CA THR A 88 -4.80 -42.73 -87.53
C THR A 88 -4.78 -42.41 -89.01
N SER A 89 -3.67 -41.83 -89.51
CA SER A 89 -3.51 -41.46 -90.92
C SER A 89 -3.33 -42.67 -91.83
N ALA A 90 -2.58 -43.69 -91.38
CA ALA A 90 -2.38 -44.91 -92.17
C ALA A 90 -3.67 -45.74 -92.33
N ILE A 91 -4.53 -45.78 -91.30
CA ILE A 91 -5.82 -46.48 -91.35
C ILE A 91 -6.85 -45.71 -92.20
N GLU A 92 -6.80 -44.36 -92.16
CA GLU A 92 -7.64 -43.51 -93.01
C GLU A 92 -7.36 -43.68 -94.49
N GLN A 93 -6.09 -43.82 -94.87
CA GLN A 93 -5.70 -44.08 -96.26
C GLN A 93 -6.21 -45.45 -96.73
N THR A 94 -6.24 -46.48 -95.86
CA THR A 94 -6.79 -47.80 -96.20
C THR A 94 -8.32 -47.90 -96.18
N LEU A 95 -9.01 -47.05 -95.40
CA LEU A 95 -10.48 -46.99 -95.35
C LEU A 95 -11.09 -46.19 -96.50
N ALA A 96 -10.34 -45.23 -97.06
CA ALA A 96 -10.75 -44.48 -98.24
C ALA A 96 -10.75 -45.36 -99.52
N ASP A 97 -9.94 -46.43 -99.54
CA ASP A 97 -9.87 -47.44 -100.61
C ASP A 97 -10.97 -48.51 -100.53
N LEU A 98 -11.64 -48.64 -99.38
CA LEU A 98 -12.86 -49.44 -99.24
C LEU A 98 -14.04 -48.55 -99.64
N LYS A 99 -14.85 -48.96 -100.63
CA LYS A 99 -16.11 -48.28 -100.99
C LYS A 99 -17.15 -48.46 -99.88
N LEU A 100 -16.91 -47.81 -98.75
CA LEU A 100 -17.79 -47.81 -97.58
C LEU A 100 -19.13 -47.17 -97.97
N SER A 101 -20.20 -47.77 -97.49
CA SER A 101 -21.53 -47.18 -97.60
C SER A 101 -21.55 -45.81 -96.90
N PRO A 102 -22.29 -44.82 -97.43
CA PRO A 102 -22.51 -43.54 -96.74
C PRO A 102 -22.95 -43.69 -95.26
N TRP A 103 -23.61 -44.80 -94.91
CA TRP A 103 -23.97 -45.12 -93.53
C TRP A 103 -22.79 -45.58 -92.66
N GLU A 104 -21.86 -46.36 -93.21
CA GLU A 104 -20.67 -46.87 -92.49
C GLU A 104 -19.68 -45.73 -92.21
N THR A 105 -19.49 -44.82 -93.17
CA THR A 105 -18.66 -43.63 -92.98
C THR A 105 -19.25 -42.69 -91.92
N TRP A 106 -20.58 -42.53 -91.90
CA TRP A 106 -21.28 -41.78 -90.86
C TRP A 106 -21.08 -42.43 -89.48
N LEU A 107 -21.25 -43.74 -89.36
CA LEU A 107 -21.10 -44.46 -88.09
C LEU A 107 -19.67 -44.36 -87.54
N LEU A 108 -18.66 -44.58 -88.39
CA LEU A 108 -17.24 -44.41 -88.02
C LEU A 108 -16.92 -42.97 -87.60
N SER A 109 -17.50 -41.98 -88.29
CA SER A 109 -17.35 -40.56 -87.94
C SER A 109 -18.01 -40.22 -86.59
N LYS A 110 -19.17 -40.81 -86.30
CA LYS A 110 -19.86 -40.66 -85.01
C LYS A 110 -19.08 -41.30 -83.88
N GLU A 111 -18.55 -42.50 -84.07
CA GLU A 111 -17.73 -43.20 -83.07
C GLU A 111 -16.43 -42.44 -82.80
N ARG A 112 -15.74 -41.98 -83.84
CA ARG A 112 -14.53 -41.16 -83.71
C ARG A 112 -14.80 -39.88 -82.92
N ARG A 113 -15.91 -39.20 -83.21
CA ARG A 113 -16.34 -38.01 -82.44
C ARG A 113 -16.55 -38.36 -80.97
N GLY A 114 -17.21 -39.48 -80.67
CA GLY A 114 -17.40 -39.97 -79.30
C GLY A 114 -16.08 -40.22 -78.55
N ARG A 115 -15.08 -40.81 -79.22
CA ARG A 115 -13.75 -41.03 -78.61
C ARG A 115 -13.01 -39.71 -78.34
N ILE A 116 -13.07 -38.75 -79.26
CA ILE A 116 -12.47 -37.42 -79.08
C ILE A 116 -13.15 -36.69 -77.91
N GLU A 117 -14.47 -36.73 -77.82
CA GLU A 117 -15.22 -36.14 -76.71
C GLU A 117 -14.86 -36.78 -75.37
N LEU A 118 -14.73 -38.10 -75.31
CA LEU A 118 -14.32 -38.80 -74.10
C LEU A 118 -12.89 -38.44 -73.68
N GLN A 119 -11.94 -38.43 -74.63
CA GLN A 119 -10.56 -38.02 -74.36
C GLN A 119 -10.48 -36.55 -73.89
N LYS A 120 -11.28 -35.67 -74.49
CA LYS A 120 -11.38 -34.26 -74.07
C LYS A 120 -11.89 -34.16 -72.64
N LYS A 121 -12.97 -34.87 -72.28
CA LYS A 121 -13.51 -34.91 -70.91
C LYS A 121 -12.45 -35.38 -69.90
N LEU A 122 -11.73 -36.46 -70.19
CA LEU A 122 -10.64 -36.95 -69.31
C LEU A 122 -9.52 -35.90 -69.13
N SER A 123 -9.17 -35.17 -70.20
CA SER A 123 -8.15 -34.11 -70.13
C SER A 123 -8.62 -32.87 -69.37
N GLU A 124 -9.91 -32.56 -69.43
CA GLU A 124 -10.53 -31.47 -68.68
C GLU A 124 -10.63 -31.83 -67.19
N GLU A 125 -11.03 -33.04 -66.87
CA GLU A 125 -11.09 -33.57 -65.50
C GLU A 125 -9.70 -33.56 -64.83
N LEU A 126 -8.65 -33.99 -65.54
CA LEU A 126 -7.28 -33.93 -65.03
C LEU A 126 -6.85 -32.48 -64.74
N LYS A 127 -7.16 -31.54 -65.63
CA LYS A 127 -6.86 -30.10 -65.43
C LYS A 127 -7.63 -29.51 -64.26
N GLU A 128 -8.90 -29.88 -64.11
CA GLU A 128 -9.74 -29.44 -63.00
C GLU A 128 -9.18 -29.95 -61.67
N GLU A 129 -8.75 -31.20 -61.62
CA GLU A 129 -8.10 -31.79 -60.44
C GLU A 129 -6.76 -31.10 -60.11
N GLU A 130 -5.95 -30.81 -61.14
CA GLU A 130 -4.70 -30.05 -60.95
C GLU A 130 -4.95 -28.63 -60.44
N GLU A 131 -5.97 -27.94 -60.96
CA GLU A 131 -6.36 -26.61 -60.50
C GLU A 131 -6.86 -26.67 -59.05
N ARG A 132 -7.67 -27.68 -58.70
CA ARG A 132 -8.15 -27.91 -57.33
C ARG A 132 -6.99 -28.06 -56.36
N ARG A 133 -6.03 -28.94 -56.67
CA ARG A 133 -4.81 -29.15 -55.88
C ARG A 133 -4.00 -27.85 -55.73
N LYS A 134 -3.84 -27.08 -56.81
CA LYS A 134 -3.12 -25.79 -56.77
C LYS A 134 -3.85 -24.75 -55.93
N ARG A 135 -5.19 -24.74 -55.97
CA ARG A 135 -6.02 -23.84 -55.16
C ARG A 135 -5.91 -24.18 -53.68
N GLU A 136 -5.89 -25.46 -53.32
CA GLU A 136 -5.69 -25.93 -51.95
C GLU A 136 -4.31 -25.58 -51.42
N GLN A 137 -3.25 -25.84 -52.19
CA GLN A 137 -1.89 -25.45 -51.82
C GLN A 137 -1.78 -23.93 -51.57
N ARG A 138 -2.39 -23.10 -52.42
CA ARG A 138 -2.44 -21.64 -52.22
C ARG A 138 -3.18 -21.24 -50.95
N LYS A 139 -4.28 -21.92 -50.61
CA LYS A 139 -5.02 -21.67 -49.36
C LYS A 139 -4.18 -22.06 -48.14
N GLU A 140 -3.52 -23.21 -48.19
CA GLU A 140 -2.66 -23.68 -47.11
C GLU A 140 -1.45 -22.77 -46.91
N GLN A 141 -0.79 -22.32 -47.99
CA GLN A 141 0.30 -21.34 -47.90
C GLN A 141 -0.17 -20.03 -47.27
N LYS A 142 -1.34 -19.52 -47.66
CA LYS A 142 -1.92 -18.31 -47.04
C LYS A 142 -2.23 -18.52 -45.56
N LYS A 143 -2.76 -19.69 -45.19
CA LYS A 143 -3.03 -20.06 -43.80
C LYS A 143 -1.73 -20.11 -42.99
N ARG A 144 -0.69 -20.77 -43.50
CA ARG A 144 0.64 -20.82 -42.87
C ARG A 144 1.22 -19.42 -42.65
N LEU A 145 1.18 -18.55 -43.65
CA LEU A 145 1.67 -17.18 -43.51
C LEU A 145 0.88 -16.40 -42.46
N ALA A 146 -0.45 -16.53 -42.43
CA ALA A 146 -1.28 -15.88 -41.42
C ALA A 146 -0.98 -16.40 -40.01
N GLU A 147 -0.75 -17.71 -39.85
CA GLU A 147 -0.36 -18.32 -38.59
C GLU A 147 1.03 -17.86 -38.12
N GLU A 148 2.00 -17.74 -39.03
CA GLU A 148 3.34 -17.20 -38.73
C GLU A 148 3.26 -15.73 -38.31
N GLN A 149 2.54 -14.90 -39.05
CA GLN A 149 2.31 -13.49 -38.69
C GLN A 149 1.64 -13.35 -37.33
N HIS A 150 0.64 -14.20 -37.04
CA HIS A 150 0.01 -14.22 -35.73
C HIS A 150 0.98 -14.61 -34.61
N LYS A 151 1.79 -15.65 -34.81
CA LYS A 151 2.82 -16.09 -33.85
C LYS A 151 3.84 -14.99 -33.58
N GLU A 152 4.35 -14.34 -34.63
CA GLU A 152 5.27 -13.21 -34.51
C GLU A 152 4.66 -12.05 -33.73
N TRP A 153 3.40 -11.72 -34.00
CA TRP A 153 2.69 -10.67 -33.29
C TRP A 153 2.50 -11.00 -31.81
N VAL A 154 2.09 -12.24 -31.48
CA VAL A 154 1.95 -12.70 -30.09
C VAL A 154 3.30 -12.66 -29.38
N TRP A 155 4.35 -13.18 -30.00
CA TRP A 155 5.70 -13.17 -29.44
C TRP A 155 6.18 -11.74 -29.17
N LYS A 156 5.99 -10.82 -30.13
CA LYS A 156 6.35 -9.41 -29.97
C LYS A 156 5.57 -8.73 -28.85
N LYS A 157 4.28 -9.07 -28.70
CA LYS A 157 3.45 -8.55 -27.61
C LYS A 157 3.89 -9.05 -26.24
N GLN A 158 4.21 -10.34 -26.14
CA GLN A 158 4.73 -10.93 -24.90
C GLN A 158 6.08 -10.34 -24.51
N GLU A 159 6.98 -10.13 -25.48
CA GLU A 159 8.28 -9.51 -25.26
C GLU A 159 8.15 -8.05 -24.79
N GLN A 160 7.21 -7.31 -25.39
CA GLN A 160 6.91 -5.93 -24.96
C GLN A 160 6.41 -5.92 -23.50
N GLU A 161 5.45 -6.79 -23.16
CA GLU A 161 4.92 -6.89 -21.80
C GLU A 161 6.01 -7.29 -20.79
N ARG A 162 6.91 -8.20 -21.17
CA ARG A 162 8.06 -8.61 -20.35
C ARG A 162 8.98 -7.43 -20.06
N LYS A 163 9.35 -6.66 -21.09
CA LYS A 163 10.20 -5.46 -20.95
C LYS A 163 9.54 -4.39 -20.08
N GLU A 164 8.23 -4.17 -20.24
CA GLU A 164 7.49 -3.22 -19.40
C GLU A 164 7.47 -3.65 -17.92
N LYS A 165 7.28 -4.94 -17.65
CA LYS A 165 7.35 -5.51 -16.29
C LYS A 165 8.75 -5.37 -15.69
N GLU A 166 9.79 -5.66 -16.45
CA GLU A 166 11.18 -5.49 -16.01
C GLU A 166 11.51 -4.04 -15.70
N GLN A 167 11.15 -3.10 -16.59
CA GLN A 167 11.32 -1.67 -16.34
C GLN A 167 10.57 -1.19 -15.11
N LYS A 168 9.34 -1.68 -14.90
CA LYS A 168 8.55 -1.37 -13.71
C LYS A 168 9.24 -1.88 -12.44
N LEU A 169 9.76 -3.10 -12.45
CA LEU A 169 10.47 -3.69 -11.31
C LEU A 169 11.77 -2.94 -11.01
N VAL A 170 12.52 -2.53 -12.03
CA VAL A 170 13.74 -1.73 -11.85
C VAL A 170 13.42 -0.38 -11.24
N LYS A 171 12.39 0.32 -11.72
CA LYS A 171 11.94 1.59 -11.14
C LYS A 171 11.50 1.44 -9.69
N GLU A 172 10.73 0.40 -9.38
CA GLU A 172 10.28 0.12 -8.01
C GLU A 172 11.47 -0.17 -7.07
N ARG A 173 12.50 -0.90 -7.53
CA ARG A 173 13.71 -1.13 -6.75
C ARG A 173 14.50 0.16 -6.50
N GLN A 174 14.60 1.03 -7.52
CA GLN A 174 15.26 2.33 -7.39
C GLN A 174 14.51 3.24 -6.40
N GLU A 175 13.19 3.30 -6.48
CA GLU A 175 12.36 4.07 -5.56
C GLU A 175 12.49 3.56 -4.12
N LYS A 176 12.42 2.23 -3.92
CA LYS A 176 12.66 1.61 -2.61
C LYS A 176 14.04 1.92 -2.05
N ALA A 177 15.08 1.88 -2.87
CA ALA A 177 16.45 2.22 -2.44
C ALA A 177 16.57 3.69 -2.03
N LEU A 178 15.91 4.62 -2.75
CA LEU A 178 15.88 6.03 -2.38
C LEU A 178 15.08 6.26 -1.10
N GLU A 179 13.95 5.58 -0.91
CA GLU A 179 13.17 5.66 0.33
C GLU A 179 13.97 5.12 1.52
N GLU A 180 14.68 4.02 1.36
CA GLU A 180 15.55 3.45 2.40
C GLU A 180 16.70 4.40 2.76
N GLN A 181 17.33 5.04 1.77
CA GLN A 181 18.33 6.08 2.00
C GLN A 181 17.73 7.27 2.77
N GLN A 182 16.53 7.73 2.40
CA GLN A 182 15.87 8.82 3.14
C GLN A 182 15.55 8.43 4.58
N ARG A 183 15.06 7.21 4.81
CA ARG A 183 14.81 6.66 6.16
C ARG A 183 16.09 6.62 6.98
N HIS A 184 17.18 6.14 6.39
CA HIS A 184 18.49 6.12 7.03
C HIS A 184 18.94 7.52 7.45
N LEU A 185 18.83 8.51 6.56
CA LEU A 185 19.19 9.90 6.86
C LEU A 185 18.35 10.50 7.99
N ILE A 186 17.05 10.20 8.04
CA ILE A 186 16.17 10.67 9.14
C ILE A 186 16.58 10.01 10.45
N GLU A 187 16.89 8.71 10.42
CA GLU A 187 17.31 7.97 11.60
C GLU A 187 18.65 8.51 12.14
N GLU A 188 19.64 8.73 11.27
CA GLU A 188 20.93 9.33 11.66
C GLU A 188 20.74 10.72 12.27
N LYS A 189 19.95 11.59 11.63
CA LYS A 189 19.61 12.91 12.19
C LYS A 189 18.95 12.81 13.56
N SER A 190 18.07 11.83 13.76
CA SER A 190 17.42 11.63 15.06
C SER A 190 18.40 11.14 16.13
N LYS A 191 19.34 10.26 15.76
CA LYS A 191 20.41 9.78 16.64
C LYS A 191 21.36 10.92 17.01
N GLU A 192 21.77 11.74 16.06
CA GLU A 192 22.59 12.94 16.31
C GLU A 192 21.90 13.90 17.26
N LYS A 193 20.63 14.23 17.01
CA LYS A 193 19.83 15.11 17.89
C LYS A 193 19.72 14.55 19.31
N TYR A 194 19.53 13.25 19.44
CA TYR A 194 19.51 12.58 20.74
C TYR A 194 20.86 12.67 21.45
N GLN A 195 21.97 12.45 20.75
CA GLN A 195 23.32 12.59 21.30
C GLN A 195 23.64 14.02 21.73
N GLU A 196 23.28 15.02 20.92
CA GLU A 196 23.38 16.43 21.27
C GLU A 196 22.59 16.75 22.54
N TRP A 197 21.35 16.25 22.64
CA TRP A 197 20.51 16.42 23.82
C TRP A 197 21.12 15.76 25.06
N LEU A 198 21.70 14.55 24.94
CA LEU A 198 22.39 13.89 26.03
C LEU A 198 23.60 14.69 26.52
N LYS A 199 24.41 15.26 25.61
CA LYS A 199 25.54 16.12 25.96
C LYS A 199 25.06 17.37 26.70
N LYS A 200 24.06 18.07 26.15
CA LYS A 200 23.45 19.25 26.78
C LYS A 200 22.87 18.94 28.16
N LYS A 201 22.22 17.79 28.34
CA LYS A 201 21.70 17.37 29.65
C LYS A 201 22.79 17.09 30.66
N LYS A 202 23.92 16.50 30.24
CA LYS A 202 25.09 16.30 31.10
C LYS A 202 25.70 17.64 31.52
N GLU A 203 25.86 18.57 30.58
CA GLU A 203 26.37 19.92 30.86
C GLU A 203 25.47 20.68 31.83
N GLU A 204 24.14 20.67 31.61
CA GLU A 204 23.17 21.30 32.52
C GLU A 204 23.24 20.72 33.94
N GLN A 205 23.36 19.39 34.06
CA GLN A 205 23.53 18.72 35.35
C GLN A 205 24.86 19.09 36.04
N GLN A 206 25.94 19.17 35.27
CA GLN A 206 27.24 19.60 35.78
C GLN A 206 27.22 21.07 36.22
N GLU A 207 26.60 21.95 35.45
CA GLU A 207 26.43 23.38 35.78
C GLU A 207 25.59 23.55 37.04
N LYS A 208 24.48 22.83 37.16
CA LYS A 208 23.64 22.85 38.37
C LYS A 208 24.42 22.37 39.61
N LYS A 209 25.19 21.29 39.47
CA LYS A 209 26.05 20.79 40.56
C LYS A 209 27.15 21.80 40.94
N ARG A 210 27.71 22.52 39.97
CA ARG A 210 28.70 23.57 40.22
C ARG A 210 28.08 24.76 40.96
N ARG A 211 26.89 25.21 40.55
CA ARG A 211 26.15 26.28 41.24
C ARG A 211 25.80 25.91 42.68
N GLN A 212 25.33 24.69 42.92
CA GLN A 212 25.04 24.21 44.28
C GLN A 212 26.29 24.24 45.16
N LYS A 213 27.45 23.80 44.64
CA LYS A 213 28.72 23.88 45.37
C LYS A 213 29.13 25.33 45.67
N GLU A 214 29.00 26.24 44.71
CA GLU A 214 29.33 27.64 44.90
C GLU A 214 28.37 28.32 45.91
N GLU A 215 27.08 27.98 45.89
CA GLU A 215 26.09 28.45 46.87
C GLU A 215 26.40 27.90 48.27
N GLU A 216 26.79 26.63 48.39
CA GLU A 216 27.23 26.03 49.67
C GLU A 216 28.49 26.73 50.19
N GLU A 217 29.48 26.99 49.34
CA GLU A 217 30.70 27.72 49.70
C GLU A 217 30.39 29.17 50.12
N LYS A 218 29.49 29.87 49.41
CA LYS A 218 29.02 31.21 49.80
C LYS A 218 28.28 31.19 51.14
N CYS A 219 27.37 30.25 51.35
CA CYS A 219 26.68 30.09 52.63
C CYS A 219 27.67 29.82 53.78
N LEU A 220 28.69 29.00 53.55
CA LEU A 220 29.75 28.73 54.52
C LEU A 220 30.60 29.97 54.81
N ALA A 221 30.93 30.77 53.78
CA ALA A 221 31.64 32.03 53.94
C ALA A 221 30.82 33.05 54.74
N GLU A 222 29.54 33.24 54.41
CA GLU A 222 28.63 34.12 55.15
C GLU A 222 28.47 33.69 56.62
N LEU A 223 28.41 32.38 56.89
CA LEU A 223 28.37 31.87 58.27
C LEU A 223 29.65 32.17 59.03
N LYS A 224 30.82 32.11 58.38
CA LYS A 224 32.09 32.51 58.99
C LYS A 224 32.15 34.01 59.25
N GLU A 225 31.77 34.85 58.29
CA GLU A 225 31.72 36.30 58.47
C GLU A 225 30.77 36.72 59.58
N LYS A 226 29.58 36.10 59.67
CA LYS A 226 28.63 36.34 60.77
C LYS A 226 29.23 35.98 62.14
N LYS A 227 29.98 34.88 62.23
CA LYS A 227 30.69 34.50 63.46
C LYS A 227 31.78 35.50 63.81
N GLU A 228 32.64 35.84 62.87
CA GLU A 228 33.72 36.81 63.08
C GLU A 228 33.19 38.21 63.43
N MET A 229 32.08 38.63 62.83
CA MET A 229 31.41 39.88 63.16
C MET A 229 30.83 39.85 64.58
N ALA A 230 30.15 38.76 64.96
CA ALA A 230 29.64 38.60 66.33
C ALA A 230 30.78 38.59 67.35
N GLU A 231 31.91 37.93 67.05
CA GLU A 231 33.10 37.92 67.90
C GLU A 231 33.74 39.31 68.03
N ARG A 232 33.83 40.08 66.93
CA ARG A 232 34.29 41.48 66.96
C ARG A 232 33.38 42.35 67.81
N MET A 233 32.07 42.30 67.57
CA MET A 233 31.08 43.06 68.35
C MET A 233 31.09 42.67 69.83
N PHE A 234 31.32 41.39 70.14
CA PHE A 234 31.47 40.92 71.50
C PHE A 234 32.73 41.48 72.18
N LYS A 235 33.87 41.51 71.49
CA LYS A 235 35.10 42.13 71.99
C LYS A 235 34.92 43.61 72.24
N ASP A 236 34.38 44.35 71.27
CA ASP A 236 34.08 45.78 71.42
C ASP A 236 33.13 46.02 72.59
N TRP A 237 32.11 45.17 72.77
CA TRP A 237 31.20 45.25 73.91
C TRP A 237 31.91 45.00 75.25
N LEU A 238 32.85 44.04 75.32
CA LEU A 238 33.65 43.80 76.52
C LEU A 238 34.52 45.01 76.88
N GLU A 239 35.09 45.69 75.90
CA GLU A 239 35.87 46.91 76.12
C GLU A 239 34.98 48.07 76.59
N GLN A 240 33.85 48.28 75.91
CA GLN A 240 32.88 49.30 76.31
C GLN A 240 32.29 49.02 77.70
N ALA A 241 32.04 47.75 78.05
CA ALA A 241 31.49 47.38 79.35
C ALA A 241 32.40 47.76 80.52
N LYS A 242 33.73 47.77 80.32
CA LYS A 242 34.68 48.26 81.34
C LYS A 242 34.57 49.77 81.58
N ASN A 243 34.13 50.52 80.57
CA ASN A 243 33.98 51.98 80.61
C ASN A 243 32.54 52.44 80.90
N LYS A 244 31.58 51.51 81.01
CA LYS A 244 30.20 51.87 81.33
C LYS A 244 30.09 52.26 82.80
N PRO A 245 29.57 53.46 83.13
CA PRO A 245 29.26 53.81 84.51
C PRO A 245 28.28 52.78 85.05
N ARG A 246 28.48 52.35 86.30
CA ARG A 246 27.60 51.39 86.99
C ARG A 246 26.15 51.87 86.80
N PRO A 247 25.26 51.08 86.15
CA PRO A 247 23.88 51.48 86.04
C PRO A 247 23.34 51.71 87.44
N THR A 248 23.00 52.96 87.74
CA THR A 248 22.23 53.28 88.94
C THR A 248 20.91 52.52 88.83
N LEU A 249 20.54 51.85 89.91
CA LEU A 249 19.33 51.04 90.05
C LEU A 249 18.09 51.94 89.92
N ASN A 250 17.78 52.39 88.71
CA ASN A 250 16.66 53.28 88.43
C ASN A 250 15.53 52.48 87.79
N SER A 251 14.91 51.62 88.60
CA SER A 251 13.58 51.08 88.35
C SER A 251 12.63 51.54 89.45
N TYR A 252 12.51 52.85 89.63
CA TYR A 252 11.44 53.44 90.43
C TYR A 252 10.41 54.05 89.49
N GLY A 253 9.36 53.27 89.21
CA GLY A 253 8.17 53.76 88.52
C GLY A 253 7.29 54.52 89.51
N TYR A 254 7.08 55.81 89.27
CA TYR A 254 6.15 56.63 90.04
C TYR A 254 4.71 56.35 89.56
N VAL A 255 3.90 55.70 90.41
CA VAL A 255 2.45 55.63 90.23
C VAL A 255 1.81 56.24 91.48
N ASN A 256 1.07 57.33 91.31
CA ASN A 256 0.28 58.01 92.35
C ASN A 256 1.02 58.42 93.63
N GLY A 257 2.22 58.99 93.50
CA GLY A 257 2.87 59.75 94.60
C GLY A 257 3.46 58.90 95.74
N LYS A 258 3.54 57.57 95.61
CA LYS A 258 4.32 56.71 96.52
C LYS A 258 5.41 55.96 95.75
N LEU A 259 6.59 55.89 96.35
CA LEU A 259 7.76 55.19 95.82
C LEU A 259 7.54 53.66 95.92
N THR A 260 6.89 53.07 94.93
CA THR A 260 6.72 51.61 94.83
C THR A 260 7.93 51.04 94.09
N GLY A 261 8.79 50.34 94.83
CA GLY A 261 9.87 49.55 94.24
C GLY A 261 9.31 48.26 93.63
N TYR A 262 9.67 48.01 92.36
CA TYR A 262 9.26 46.86 91.55
C TYR A 262 7.74 46.71 91.33
N TYR A 263 7.35 46.45 90.08
CA TYR A 263 5.99 46.01 89.75
C TYR A 263 5.77 44.63 90.37
N ASP A 264 5.29 44.60 91.61
CA ASP A 264 4.64 43.40 92.13
C ASP A 264 3.47 43.07 91.18
N GLY A 265 3.30 41.79 90.85
CA GLY A 265 2.35 41.29 89.84
C GLY A 265 0.89 41.68 90.14
N SER A 266 0.64 42.24 91.33
CA SER A 266 -0.60 42.85 91.83
C SER A 266 -0.95 44.20 91.17
N SER A 267 -0.04 44.81 90.41
CA SER A 267 -0.20 46.17 89.85
C SER A 267 -0.89 46.22 88.48
N TYR A 268 -1.13 45.06 87.86
CA TYR A 268 -1.80 45.01 86.56
C TYR A 268 -3.32 45.01 86.80
N PRO A 269 -4.08 46.00 86.28
CA PRO A 269 -5.54 45.88 86.28
C PRO A 269 -5.91 44.59 85.54
N ALA A 270 -6.87 43.84 86.08
CA ALA A 270 -7.33 42.60 85.45
C ALA A 270 -7.66 42.88 83.97
N PRO A 271 -7.04 42.17 83.00
CA PRO A 271 -7.30 42.40 81.59
C PRO A 271 -8.80 42.25 81.34
N GLY A 272 -9.46 43.28 80.80
CA GLY A 272 -10.91 43.28 80.56
C GLY A 272 -11.39 42.21 79.57
N PHE A 273 -10.46 41.53 78.89
CA PHE A 273 -10.73 40.45 77.97
C PHE A 273 -9.76 39.29 78.21
N TYR A 274 -10.29 38.16 78.64
CA TYR A 274 -9.56 36.89 78.68
C TYR A 274 -10.01 36.06 77.48
N ASN A 275 -9.07 35.63 76.63
CA ASN A 275 -9.40 34.74 75.52
C ASN A 275 -9.82 33.38 76.10
N PRO A 276 -11.10 32.97 75.99
CA PRO A 276 -11.60 31.76 76.63
C PRO A 276 -11.06 30.48 75.99
N ILE A 277 -10.36 30.59 74.86
CA ILE A 277 -9.71 29.48 74.19
C ILE A 277 -8.27 29.41 74.73
N PRO A 278 -7.92 28.42 75.59
CA PRO A 278 -6.54 28.23 76.01
C PRO A 278 -5.68 28.06 74.75
N TRP A 279 -4.54 28.74 74.71
CA TRP A 279 -3.61 28.70 73.58
C TRP A 279 -3.24 27.24 73.35
N LYS A 280 -3.88 26.58 72.38
CA LYS A 280 -3.54 25.21 72.03
C LYS A 280 -2.14 25.25 71.45
N PRO A 281 -1.18 24.45 71.96
CA PRO A 281 0.13 24.37 71.34
C PRO A 281 -0.04 24.03 69.85
N ILE A 282 0.58 24.83 68.99
CA ILE A 282 0.56 24.62 67.55
C ILE A 282 1.14 23.21 67.31
N PRO A 283 0.44 22.31 66.61
CA PRO A 283 0.97 21.00 66.30
C PRO A 283 2.27 21.18 65.51
N MET A 284 3.40 20.83 66.11
CA MET A 284 4.66 20.79 65.37
C MET A 284 4.50 19.76 64.26
N PRO A 285 4.77 20.11 62.99
CA PRO A 285 4.76 19.11 61.92
C PRO A 285 5.73 17.98 62.31
N PRO A 286 5.34 16.72 62.15
CA PRO A 286 6.21 15.60 62.48
C PRO A 286 7.52 15.74 61.67
N PRO A 287 8.68 15.46 62.28
CA PRO A 287 9.95 15.53 61.57
C PRO A 287 9.89 14.62 60.33
N PRO A 288 10.50 15.03 59.21
CA PRO A 288 10.48 14.26 57.98
C PRO A 288 10.99 12.85 58.24
N LYS A 289 10.15 11.86 57.92
CA LYS A 289 10.49 10.44 58.08
C LYS A 289 11.73 10.15 57.25
N GLU A 290 12.81 9.79 57.91
CA GLU A 290 13.93 9.15 57.24
C GLU A 290 13.44 7.89 56.53
N THR A 291 13.75 7.83 55.24
CA THR A 291 13.39 6.72 54.36
C THR A 291 14.09 5.46 54.84
N GLY A 292 13.34 4.55 55.47
CA GLY A 292 13.88 3.26 55.88
C GLY A 292 12.81 2.27 56.30
N LYS A 293 12.65 1.24 55.47
CA LYS A 293 12.04 -0.07 55.75
C LYS A 293 10.50 -0.16 55.74
N ASN A 294 10.02 -0.61 54.58
CA ASN A 294 9.04 -1.68 54.38
C ASN A 294 8.29 -2.14 55.64
N SER A 295 7.03 -1.74 55.76
CA SER A 295 6.04 -2.52 56.49
C SER A 295 4.71 -2.49 55.75
N SER A 296 4.41 -3.66 55.19
CA SER A 296 3.17 -4.09 54.59
C SER A 296 1.91 -3.72 55.36
N GLY A 297 0.87 -3.33 54.62
CA GLY A 297 -0.51 -3.67 54.95
C GLY A 297 -1.29 -2.62 55.73
N LYS A 298 -2.24 -1.97 55.04
CA LYS A 298 -3.68 -2.12 55.33
C LYS A 298 -4.50 -1.31 54.33
N LYS A 299 -5.23 -2.03 53.47
CA LYS A 299 -6.33 -1.50 52.68
C LYS A 299 -7.38 -0.93 53.64
N LYS A 300 -7.74 0.35 53.49
CA LYS A 300 -9.02 0.88 53.96
C LYS A 300 -9.75 1.48 52.77
N LYS A 301 -10.90 0.90 52.46
CA LYS A 301 -11.89 1.40 51.51
C LYS A 301 -12.39 2.76 51.99
N ARG A 302 -12.52 3.73 51.08
CA ARG A 302 -13.41 4.88 51.22
C ARG A 302 -14.24 5.05 49.94
N PRO A 303 -15.47 5.58 50.07
CA PRO A 303 -16.55 5.38 49.11
C PRO A 303 -16.38 6.23 47.86
N ALA A 304 -16.88 5.71 46.75
CA ALA A 304 -17.08 6.44 45.52
C ALA A 304 -18.14 7.53 45.73
N SER A 305 -17.76 8.78 45.51
CA SER A 305 -18.69 9.87 45.20
C SER A 305 -17.90 10.93 44.45
N HIS A 306 -18.30 11.14 43.20
CA HIS A 306 -18.34 12.38 42.41
C HIS A 306 -18.17 12.04 40.91
N GLN A 307 -19.32 11.95 40.24
CA GLN A 307 -19.55 12.55 38.92
C GLN A 307 -18.79 13.89 38.82
N SER A 308 -18.22 14.34 37.70
CA SER A 308 -18.53 14.12 36.28
C SER A 308 -17.41 14.73 35.43
N TYR A 309 -17.54 14.56 34.11
CA TYR A 309 -16.76 15.16 33.02
C TYR A 309 -15.55 14.35 32.52
N ARG A 310 -15.83 13.37 31.66
CA ARG A 310 -14.86 12.79 30.73
C ARG A 310 -15.14 13.34 29.33
N SER A 311 -14.18 14.09 28.79
CA SER A 311 -14.19 14.56 27.41
C SER A 311 -13.96 13.38 26.44
N SER A 312 -14.56 13.53 25.25
CA SER A 312 -14.67 12.58 24.15
C SER A 312 -13.39 11.81 23.80
N THR A 313 -13.53 10.50 23.58
CA THR A 313 -12.51 9.67 22.93
C THR A 313 -13.01 9.27 21.55
N THR A 314 -12.26 9.70 20.55
CA THR A 314 -12.44 9.46 19.12
C THR A 314 -12.42 7.96 18.80
N ILE A 315 -13.36 7.55 17.96
CA ILE A 315 -13.51 6.20 17.43
C ILE A 315 -12.29 5.86 16.55
N VAL A 316 -11.54 4.82 16.91
CA VAL A 316 -10.59 4.16 16.00
C VAL A 316 -11.33 3.00 15.34
N PHE A 317 -11.73 3.18 14.08
CA PHE A 317 -12.13 2.07 13.22
C PHE A 317 -10.90 1.21 12.93
N LYS A 318 -10.91 -0.05 13.35
CA LYS A 318 -9.99 -1.08 12.85
C LYS A 318 -10.72 -1.92 11.79
N PRO A 319 -10.18 -2.07 10.57
CA PRO A 319 -10.65 -3.10 9.65
C PRO A 319 -10.22 -4.50 10.14
N LYS A 320 -11.10 -5.47 9.93
CA LYS A 320 -10.88 -6.89 10.23
C LYS A 320 -10.07 -7.51 9.09
N ASP A 321 -8.80 -7.82 9.36
CA ASP A 321 -8.03 -8.77 8.56
C ASP A 321 -8.37 -10.20 9.03
N ASN A 322 -9.06 -10.97 8.19
CA ASN A 322 -9.20 -12.43 8.32
C ASN A 322 -8.58 -13.07 7.07
N LEU A 323 -7.26 -13.25 7.09
CA LEU A 323 -6.57 -14.18 6.22
C LEU A 323 -5.37 -14.75 7.00
N GLN A 324 -5.58 -15.89 7.66
CA GLN A 324 -4.48 -16.83 7.88
C GLN A 324 -5.01 -18.27 7.86
N VAL A 325 -4.90 -18.82 6.66
CA VAL A 325 -4.68 -20.24 6.38
C VAL A 325 -3.42 -20.68 7.13
N GLY A 326 -3.51 -21.80 7.85
CA GLY A 326 -2.39 -22.37 8.59
C GLY A 326 -2.77 -23.61 9.38
N GLY A 327 -3.50 -24.54 8.76
CA GLY A 327 -3.77 -25.86 9.33
C GLY A 327 -2.54 -26.74 9.20
N GLY A 328 -1.70 -26.77 10.24
CA GLY A 328 -0.60 -27.72 10.36
C GLY A 328 -0.52 -28.21 11.79
N MET A 329 -1.16 -29.34 12.10
CA MET A 329 -0.81 -30.14 13.27
C MET A 329 -0.98 -31.64 12.99
N PHE A 330 0.16 -32.31 13.12
CA PHE A 330 0.36 -33.71 13.43
C PHE A 330 -0.62 -34.24 14.48
N ARG A 331 -1.08 -35.49 14.29
CA ARG A 331 -1.44 -36.37 15.41
C ARG A 331 -0.60 -37.64 15.34
N ARG A 332 -0.11 -38.03 16.52
CA ARG A 332 0.36 -39.38 16.86
C ARG A 332 -0.80 -40.33 16.94
#